data_AF-A0A1G0IHI8-F1
#
_entry.id   AF-A0A1G0IHI8-F1
#
_cell.length_a   1.000
_cell.length_b   1.000
_cell.length_c   1.000
_cell.angle_alpha   90.00
_cell.angle_beta   90.00
_cell.angle_gamma   90.00
#
_symmetry.space_group_name_H-M   'P 1'
#
loop_
_entity.id
_entity.type
_entity.pdbx_description
1 polymer ?
#
loop_
_entity_poly.entity_id
_entity_poly.type
_entity_poly.pdbx_seq_one_letter_code
_entity_poly.pdbx_strand_id
1 'polypeptide(L)'
;MRTKNLGFTLIEVLIAVFIIAIALAAVIQATNAGVRAAINVTNTLASHWVGENVVSELQTGLLVMPKSDDVLRGKTRMMNREWRWVAREKMSSQWPASAQITVTVRLNDKTVNVVTGYLAT
;
A
#
# COMPACT_ATOMS: atom_id res chain seq x y z
N MET A 1 62.42 -5.42 -33.64
CA MET A 1 61.72 -5.80 -32.39
C MET A 1 60.34 -6.32 -32.75
N ARG A 2 60.02 -7.60 -32.51
CA ARG A 2 58.67 -8.14 -32.73
C ARG A 2 57.82 -7.83 -31.49
N THR A 3 56.83 -6.98 -31.62
CA THR A 3 55.80 -6.76 -30.61
C THR A 3 54.92 -8.01 -30.53
N LYS A 4 54.90 -8.70 -29.39
CA LYS A 4 53.97 -9.81 -29.16
C LYS A 4 52.56 -9.23 -29.05
N ASN A 5 51.70 -9.52 -30.03
CA ASN A 5 50.26 -9.31 -29.86
C ASN A 5 49.75 -10.32 -28.83
N LEU A 6 49.39 -9.81 -27.65
CA LEU A 6 48.69 -10.56 -26.62
C LEU A 6 47.20 -10.54 -27.00
N GLY A 7 46.72 -11.63 -27.61
CA GLY A 7 45.28 -11.81 -27.84
C GLY A 7 44.56 -12.10 -26.53
N PHE A 8 43.30 -11.63 -26.41
CA PHE A 8 42.44 -11.96 -25.28
C PHE A 8 42.19 -13.47 -25.20
N THR A 9 42.30 -14.04 -24.00
CA THR A 9 42.03 -15.46 -23.78
C THR A 9 40.51 -15.71 -23.67
N LEU A 10 40.06 -16.91 -24.04
CA LEU A 10 38.64 -17.30 -23.91
C LEU A 10 38.14 -17.14 -22.47
N ILE A 11 38.98 -17.52 -21.49
CA ILE A 11 38.63 -17.44 -20.07
C ILE A 11 38.43 -16.00 -19.61
N GLU A 12 39.15 -15.04 -20.17
CA GLU A 12 39.05 -13.63 -19.81
C GLU A 12 37.72 -13.01 -20.27
N VAL A 13 37.28 -13.35 -21.49
CA VAL A 13 35.96 -12.95 -21.99
C VAL A 13 34.84 -13.62 -21.18
N LEU A 14 35.00 -14.89 -20.81
CA LEU A 14 34.03 -15.59 -19.96
C LEU A 14 33.92 -14.95 -18.57
N ILE A 15 35.05 -14.60 -17.95
CA ILE A 15 35.08 -13.91 -16.66
C ILE A 15 34.44 -12.52 -16.79
N ALA A 16 34.74 -11.77 -17.86
CA ALA A 16 34.14 -10.47 -18.09
C ALA A 16 32.61 -10.55 -18.21
N VAL A 17 32.09 -11.50 -19.00
CA VAL A 17 30.65 -11.72 -19.14
C VAL A 17 30.04 -12.17 -17.80
N PHE A 18 30.73 -13.01 -17.03
CA PHE A 18 30.26 -13.45 -15.72
C PHE A 18 30.10 -12.28 -14.74
N ILE A 19 31.10 -11.39 -14.66
CA ILE A 19 31.03 -10.19 -13.83
C ILE A 19 29.89 -9.27 -14.28
N ILE A 20 29.74 -9.06 -15.58
CA ILE A 20 28.66 -8.25 -16.15
C ILE A 20 27.29 -8.85 -15.81
N ALA A 21 27.13 -10.17 -15.92
CA ALA A 21 25.89 -10.86 -15.58
C ALA A 21 25.49 -10.62 -14.12
N ILE A 22 26.44 -10.68 -13.18
CA ILE A 22 26.20 -10.38 -11.77
C ILE A 22 25.82 -8.91 -11.58
N ALA A 23 26.52 -7.99 -12.23
CA ALA A 23 26.22 -6.56 -12.15
C ALA A 23 24.81 -6.25 -12.66
N LEU A 24 24.40 -6.85 -13.78
CA LEU A 24 23.05 -6.70 -14.33
C LEU A 24 21.99 -7.29 -13.40
N ALA A 25 22.25 -8.46 -12.78
CA ALA A 25 21.36 -9.03 -11.80
C ALA A 25 21.17 -8.10 -10.59
N ALA A 26 22.24 -7.46 -10.11
CA ALA A 26 22.15 -6.46 -9.04
C ALA A 26 21.33 -5.23 -9.45
N VAL A 27 21.52 -4.71 -10.67
CA VAL A 27 20.74 -3.60 -11.22
C VAL A 27 19.26 -3.95 -11.29
N ILE A 28 18.90 -5.11 -11.84
CA ILE A 28 17.50 -5.57 -11.91
C ILE A 28 16.89 -5.65 -10.51
N GLN A 29 17.62 -6.18 -9.53
CA GLN A 29 17.13 -6.25 -8.15
C GLN A 29 16.90 -4.85 -7.55
N ALA A 30 17.81 -3.91 -7.77
CA ALA A 30 17.69 -2.53 -7.32
C ALA A 30 16.48 -1.83 -7.97
N THR A 31 16.29 -1.96 -9.28
CA THR A 31 15.13 -1.44 -10.00
C THR A 31 13.83 -2.02 -9.45
N ASN A 32 13.78 -3.34 -9.25
CA ASN A 32 12.61 -4.01 -8.69
C ASN A 32 12.32 -3.55 -7.25
N ALA A 33 13.34 -3.25 -6.45
CA ALA A 33 13.16 -2.67 -5.12
C ALA A 33 12.52 -1.28 -5.19
N GLY A 34 12.95 -0.43 -6.12
CA GLY A 34 12.34 0.88 -6.39
C GLY A 34 10.87 0.78 -6.80
N VAL A 35 10.54 -0.13 -7.72
CA VAL A 35 9.15 -0.38 -8.15
C VAL A 35 8.27 -0.81 -6.96
N ARG A 36 8.76 -1.73 -6.12
CA ARG A 36 8.03 -2.16 -4.92
C ARG A 36 7.80 -1.01 -3.93
N ALA A 37 8.80 -0.16 -3.73
CA ALA A 37 8.68 1.00 -2.86
C ALA A 37 7.59 1.97 -3.37
N ALA A 38 7.59 2.28 -4.67
CA ALA A 38 6.57 3.13 -5.28
C ALA A 38 5.15 2.56 -5.15
N ILE A 39 4.98 1.25 -5.37
CA ILE A 39 3.70 0.56 -5.18
C ILE A 39 3.23 0.66 -3.72
N ASN A 40 4.15 0.48 -2.76
CA ASN A 40 3.81 0.56 -1.34
C ASN A 40 3.33 1.97 -0.95
N VAL A 41 4.03 3.02 -1.39
CA VAL A 41 3.61 4.41 -1.15
C VAL A 41 2.21 4.66 -1.75
N THR A 42 2.00 4.24 -2.98
CA THR A 42 0.71 4.38 -3.67
C THR A 42 -0.42 3.65 -2.92
N ASN A 43 -0.17 2.42 -2.46
CA ASN A 43 -1.15 1.64 -1.69
C ASN A 43 -1.49 2.31 -0.35
N THR A 44 -0.49 2.86 0.35
CA THR A 44 -0.74 3.59 1.61
C THR A 44 -1.61 4.81 1.38
N LEU A 45 -1.29 5.63 0.37
CA LEU A 45 -2.10 6.80 0.01
C LEU A 45 -3.52 6.42 -0.39
N ALA A 46 -3.68 5.44 -1.28
CA ALA A 46 -4.99 4.94 -1.69
C ALA A 46 -5.81 4.43 -0.49
N SER A 47 -5.20 3.66 0.40
CA SER A 47 -5.88 3.16 1.59
C SER A 47 -6.34 4.27 2.52
N HIS A 48 -5.55 5.35 2.62
CA HIS A 48 -5.88 6.52 3.43
C HIS A 48 -7.07 7.27 2.84
N TRP A 49 -7.05 7.56 1.53
CA TRP A 49 -8.14 8.23 0.82
C TRP A 49 -9.43 7.41 0.83
N VAL A 50 -9.34 6.09 0.74
CA VAL A 50 -10.51 5.21 0.93
C VAL A 50 -11.10 5.37 2.34
N GLY A 51 -10.26 5.40 3.37
CA GLY A 51 -10.73 5.58 4.75
C GLY A 51 -11.35 6.97 4.97
N GLU A 52 -10.72 8.02 4.43
CA GLU A 52 -11.20 9.39 4.52
C GLU A 52 -12.54 9.56 3.79
N ASN A 53 -12.68 9.04 2.57
CA ASN A 53 -13.94 9.06 1.84
C ASN A 53 -15.07 8.39 2.63
N VAL A 54 -14.81 7.22 3.23
CA VAL A 54 -15.82 6.52 4.05
C VAL A 54 -16.20 7.33 5.29
N VAL A 55 -15.23 7.95 5.96
CA VAL A 55 -15.52 8.84 7.10
C VAL A 55 -16.37 10.03 6.65
N SER A 56 -16.03 10.66 5.53
CA SER A 56 -16.81 11.79 4.98
C SER A 56 -18.22 11.37 4.56
N GLU A 57 -18.38 10.19 3.95
CA GLU A 57 -19.69 9.63 3.60
C GLU A 57 -20.56 9.40 4.86
N LEU A 58 -19.95 8.97 5.96
CA LEU A 58 -20.63 8.80 7.25
C LEU A 58 -20.98 10.15 7.89
N GLN A 59 -20.09 11.14 7.83
CA GLN A 59 -20.34 12.49 8.36
C GLN A 59 -21.42 13.25 7.60
N THR A 60 -21.53 13.01 6.29
CA THR A 60 -22.53 13.63 5.42
C THR A 60 -23.87 12.89 5.41
N GLY A 61 -23.96 11.74 6.09
CA GLY A 61 -25.16 10.91 6.13
C GLY A 61 -25.43 10.13 4.85
N LEU A 62 -24.50 10.11 3.88
CA LEU A 62 -24.57 9.25 2.70
C LEU A 62 -24.47 7.76 3.09
N LEU A 63 -23.66 7.47 4.11
CA LEU A 63 -23.63 6.18 4.79
C LEU A 63 -24.22 6.34 6.19
N VAL A 64 -25.05 5.37 6.58
CA VAL A 64 -25.67 5.35 7.90
C VAL A 64 -25.14 4.14 8.66
N MET A 65 -24.64 4.37 9.87
CA MET A 65 -24.22 3.28 10.75
C MET A 65 -25.42 2.41 11.16
N PRO A 66 -25.27 1.09 11.21
CA PRO A 66 -26.27 0.22 11.82
C PRO A 66 -26.52 0.64 13.28
N LYS A 67 -27.78 0.63 13.72
CA LYS A 67 -28.15 0.97 15.12
C LYS A 67 -27.75 -0.09 16.15
N SER A 68 -27.19 -1.21 15.70
CA SER A 68 -26.73 -2.32 16.54
C SER A 68 -25.20 -2.31 16.59
N ASP A 69 -24.57 -3.06 17.51
CA ASP A 69 -23.09 -3.26 17.59
C ASP A 69 -22.49 -3.99 16.36
N ASP A 70 -23.19 -3.92 15.22
CA ASP A 70 -22.76 -4.46 13.95
C ASP A 70 -21.82 -3.48 13.25
N VAL A 71 -20.99 -4.02 12.37
CA VAL A 71 -20.00 -3.25 11.62
C VAL A 71 -20.49 -2.96 10.22
N LEU A 72 -20.37 -1.71 9.77
CA LEU A 72 -20.66 -1.37 8.39
C LEU A 72 -19.48 -1.84 7.52
N ARG A 73 -19.76 -2.58 6.44
CA ARG A 73 -18.73 -3.08 5.53
C ARG A 73 -19.06 -2.69 4.09
N GLY A 74 -18.02 -2.44 3.32
CA GLY A 74 -18.18 -2.14 1.91
C GLY A 74 -16.94 -2.46 1.08
N LYS A 75 -17.11 -2.29 -0.22
CA LYS A 75 -16.06 -2.39 -1.23
C LYS A 75 -16.02 -1.12 -2.03
N THR A 76 -14.83 -0.62 -2.32
CA THR A 76 -14.66 0.53 -3.23
C THR A 76 -13.49 0.29 -4.17
N ARG A 77 -13.56 0.85 -5.37
CA ARG A 77 -12.48 0.77 -6.36
C ARG A 77 -11.75 2.10 -6.41
N MET A 78 -10.46 2.08 -6.12
CA MET A 78 -9.60 3.26 -6.18
C MET A 78 -8.21 2.87 -6.68
N MET A 79 -7.61 3.70 -7.54
CA MET A 79 -6.30 3.47 -8.16
C MET A 79 -6.18 2.08 -8.82
N ASN A 80 -7.21 1.70 -9.58
CA ASN A 80 -7.34 0.41 -10.25
C ASN A 80 -7.23 -0.82 -9.32
N ARG A 81 -7.56 -0.67 -8.03
CA ARG A 81 -7.61 -1.76 -7.04
C ARG A 81 -8.95 -1.78 -6.32
N GLU A 82 -9.40 -2.97 -5.94
CA GLU A 82 -10.56 -3.14 -5.05
C GLU A 82 -10.08 -3.13 -3.59
N TRP A 83 -10.71 -2.28 -2.79
CA TRP A 83 -10.46 -2.12 -1.36
C TRP A 83 -11.69 -2.57 -0.58
N ARG A 84 -11.46 -3.32 0.50
CA ARG A 84 -12.52 -3.71 1.44
C ARG A 84 -12.38 -2.86 2.69
N TRP A 85 -13.43 -2.21 3.12
CA TRP A 85 -13.39 -1.39 4.34
C TRP A 85 -14.45 -1.86 5.33
N VAL A 86 -14.18 -1.64 6.60
CA VAL A 86 -15.06 -1.95 7.71
C VAL A 86 -15.06 -0.78 8.68
N ALA A 87 -16.20 -0.14 8.86
CA ALA A 87 -16.41 0.94 9.80
C ALA A 87 -17.08 0.41 11.06
N ARG A 88 -16.57 0.82 12.22
CA ARG A 88 -17.10 0.49 13.54
C ARG A 88 -17.28 1.77 14.34
N GLU A 89 -18.45 1.94 14.91
CA GLU A 89 -18.70 2.98 15.89
C GLU A 89 -18.26 2.50 17.28
N LYS A 90 -17.56 3.36 18.01
CA LYS A 90 -17.23 3.16 19.42
C LYS A 90 -17.73 4.39 20.15
N MET A 91 -18.69 4.21 21.05
CA MET A 91 -19.10 5.28 21.96
C MET A 91 -17.88 5.71 22.79
N SER A 92 -17.58 7.00 22.76
CA SER A 92 -16.53 7.56 23.59
C SER A 92 -17.01 7.62 25.03
N SER A 93 -16.33 6.89 25.92
CA SER A 93 -16.63 6.94 27.36
C SER A 93 -16.33 8.31 27.99
N GLN A 94 -15.51 9.15 27.33
CA GLN A 94 -15.09 10.46 27.85
C GLN A 94 -15.98 11.61 27.36
N TRP A 95 -16.68 11.44 26.22
CA TRP A 95 -17.55 12.46 25.65
C TRP A 95 -18.87 11.83 25.19
N PRO A 96 -19.94 11.89 26.01
CA PRO A 96 -21.22 11.24 25.70
C PRO A 96 -21.98 11.87 24.52
N ALA A 97 -21.55 13.03 24.02
CA ALA A 97 -22.11 13.73 22.86
C ALA A 97 -21.31 13.51 21.56
N SER A 98 -20.31 12.63 21.56
CA SER A 98 -19.56 12.30 20.33
C SER A 98 -19.30 10.81 20.18
N ALA A 99 -19.62 10.29 19.00
CA ALA A 99 -19.31 8.93 18.62
C ALA A 99 -17.98 8.88 17.84
N GLN A 100 -17.07 8.01 18.25
CA GLN A 100 -15.81 7.79 17.53
C GLN A 100 -16.02 6.68 16.49
N ILE A 101 -15.78 6.97 15.22
CA ILE A 101 -15.79 5.96 14.16
C ILE A 101 -14.37 5.52 13.86
N THR A 102 -14.15 4.22 13.82
CA THR A 102 -12.92 3.61 13.32
C THR A 102 -13.19 2.89 12.00
N VAL A 103 -12.58 3.36 10.91
CA VAL A 103 -12.64 2.74 9.58
C VAL A 103 -11.36 1.97 9.33
N THR A 104 -11.47 0.64 9.24
CA THR A 104 -10.38 -0.26 8.90
C THR A 104 -10.40 -0.56 7.40
N VAL A 105 -9.32 -0.23 6.69
CA VAL A 105 -9.18 -0.47 5.25
C VAL A 105 -8.26 -1.67 5.01
N ARG A 106 -8.73 -2.62 4.20
CA ARG A 106 -8.07 -3.89 3.88
C ARG A 106 -7.82 -4.04 2.38
N LEU A 107 -6.65 -4.60 2.07
CA LEU A 107 -6.25 -5.02 0.72
C LEU A 107 -5.82 -6.49 0.80
N ASN A 108 -6.36 -7.35 -0.06
CA ASN A 108 -6.07 -8.79 -0.07
C ASN A 108 -6.14 -9.42 1.34
N ASP A 109 -7.19 -9.07 2.09
CA ASP A 109 -7.46 -9.52 3.47
C ASP A 109 -6.43 -9.12 4.54
N LYS A 110 -5.44 -8.28 4.19
CA LYS A 110 -4.55 -7.62 5.15
C LYS A 110 -5.03 -6.21 5.44
N THR A 111 -5.05 -5.83 6.71
CA THR A 111 -5.28 -4.44 7.12
C THR A 111 -4.09 -3.59 6.69
N VAL A 112 -4.36 -2.56 5.88
CA VAL A 112 -3.33 -1.64 5.39
C VAL A 112 -3.33 -0.35 6.21
N ASN A 113 -4.51 0.14 6.58
CA ASN A 113 -4.65 1.40 7.30
C ASN A 113 -5.93 1.41 8.15
N VAL A 114 -5.93 2.25 9.19
CA VAL A 114 -7.06 2.51 10.08
C VAL A 114 -7.22 4.02 10.21
N VAL A 115 -8.37 4.54 9.81
CA VAL A 115 -8.71 5.96 9.89
C VAL A 115 -9.74 6.16 10.98
N THR A 116 -9.53 7.14 11.86
CA THR A 116 -10.46 7.49 12.93
C THR A 116 -11.15 8.80 12.59
N GLY A 117 -12.49 8.82 12.67
CA GLY A 117 -13.31 10.02 12.57
C GLY A 117 -14.21 10.20 13.79
N TYR A 118 -14.83 11.36 13.90
CA TYR A 118 -15.82 11.66 14.95
C TYR A 118 -17.13 12.11 14.30
N LEU A 119 -18.26 11.67 14.86
CA LEU A 119 -19.58 12.19 14.58
C LEU A 119 -20.07 13.02 15.76
N ALA A 120 -20.63 14.19 15.47
CA ALA A 120 -21.47 14.90 16.42
C ALA A 120 -22.87 14.26 16.36
N THR A 121 -23.31 13.69 17.47
CA THR A 121 -24.66 13.12 17.66
C THR A 121 -25.66 14.18 18.07
#